data_AF-A0A172UKW5-F1
#
_entry.id   AF-A0A172UKW5-F1
#
_cell.length_a   1.000
_cell.length_b   1.000
_cell.length_c   1.000
_cell.angle_alpha   90.00
_cell.angle_beta   90.00
_cell.angle_gamma   90.00
#
_symmetry.space_group_name_H-M   'P 1'
#
loop_
_entity.id
_entity.type
_entity.pdbx_description
1 polymer ?
#
loop_
_entity_poly.entity_id
_entity_poly.type
_entity_poly.pdbx_seq_one_letter_code
_entity_poly.pdbx_strand_id
1 'polypeptide(L)'
;MTVVSPAERRLERVLRQYNSDEPVDQDYLDMYLTPPSWGLDAPVERAFASIHERLDNELEFLNQKARSGGPFAGGHFNADNSRRLLNLIDEVAELRAALEKVGKSLTVSPEYQRVLDTAKDWLVDSGGSPIPEGFAPVVLEKYDTIFGLADAAIELSEHSRVSLVPVGEGSFALVHKFVDPNYDITFARKKLKSTADDRGRRAVPS
;
A
#
# COMPACT_ATOMS: atom_id res chain seq x y z
N MET A 1 35.86 -2.09 9.81
CA MET A 1 34.71 -1.38 10.42
C MET A 1 34.05 -0.58 9.32
N THR A 2 32.91 -1.02 8.83
CA THR A 2 32.11 -0.28 7.86
C THR A 2 31.51 0.92 8.57
N VAL A 3 31.74 2.12 8.07
CA VAL A 3 31.18 3.35 8.65
C VAL A 3 29.75 3.48 8.13
N VAL A 4 28.76 3.28 9.01
CA VAL A 4 27.34 3.48 8.67
C VAL A 4 27.10 4.96 8.36
N SER A 5 26.56 5.24 7.20
CA SER A 5 26.26 6.60 6.75
C SER A 5 25.18 7.26 7.63
N PRO A 6 25.09 8.61 7.67
CA PRO A 6 23.98 9.29 8.34
C PRO A 6 22.59 8.89 7.82
N ALA A 7 22.48 8.56 6.52
CA ALA A 7 21.23 8.12 5.91
C ALA A 7 20.80 6.74 6.42
N GLU A 8 21.72 5.78 6.43
CA GLU A 8 21.47 4.44 6.98
C GLU A 8 21.12 4.50 8.47
N ARG A 9 21.83 5.31 9.28
CA ARG A 9 21.49 5.52 10.70
C ARG A 9 20.09 6.10 10.91
N ARG A 10 19.62 6.95 10.01
CA ARG A 10 18.26 7.50 10.07
C ARG A 10 17.24 6.39 9.81
N LEU A 11 17.44 5.59 8.77
CA LEU A 11 16.58 4.46 8.47
C LEU A 11 16.56 3.46 9.63
N GLU A 12 17.72 3.06 10.15
CA GLU A 12 17.81 2.18 11.32
C GLU A 12 17.06 2.72 12.54
N ARG A 13 17.11 4.03 12.77
CA ARG A 13 16.38 4.67 13.87
C ARG A 13 14.87 4.57 13.69
N VAL A 14 14.37 4.82 12.49
CA VAL A 14 12.93 4.68 12.17
C VAL A 14 12.51 3.23 12.32
N LEU A 15 13.28 2.29 11.78
CA LEU A 15 12.95 0.86 11.81
C LEU A 15 12.99 0.26 13.22
N ARG A 16 13.77 0.85 14.15
CA ARG A 16 13.89 0.35 15.53
C ARG A 16 12.54 0.23 16.23
N GLN A 17 11.56 1.07 15.91
CA GLN A 17 10.25 1.01 16.56
C GLN A 17 9.45 -0.25 16.17
N TYR A 18 9.74 -0.85 15.02
CA TYR A 18 9.09 -2.08 14.54
C TYR A 18 9.83 -3.35 14.97
N ASN A 19 11.00 -3.21 15.60
CA ASN A 19 11.73 -4.30 16.24
C ASN A 19 11.26 -4.56 17.68
N SER A 20 10.10 -4.01 18.08
CA SER A 20 9.50 -4.25 19.40
C SER A 20 8.91 -5.66 19.51
N ASP A 21 8.70 -6.10 20.76
CA ASP A 21 7.99 -7.35 21.08
C ASP A 21 6.49 -7.31 20.74
N GLU A 22 5.99 -6.19 20.19
CA GLU A 22 4.60 -6.09 19.78
C GLU A 22 4.35 -7.08 18.62
N PRO A 23 3.40 -8.00 18.79
CA PRO A 23 3.13 -9.00 17.76
C PRO A 23 2.50 -8.33 16.55
N VAL A 24 3.06 -8.61 15.37
CA VAL A 24 2.40 -8.38 14.08
C VAL A 24 1.69 -9.68 13.73
N ASP A 25 0.46 -9.58 13.22
CA ASP A 25 -0.27 -10.76 12.76
C ASP A 25 0.52 -11.51 11.66
N GLN A 26 0.50 -12.84 11.76
CA GLN A 26 1.33 -13.72 10.91
C GLN A 26 0.94 -13.64 9.44
N ASP A 27 -0.35 -13.41 9.12
CA ASP A 27 -0.79 -13.32 7.73
C ASP A 27 -0.13 -12.12 7.03
N TYR A 28 0.03 -11.00 7.74
CA TYR A 28 0.74 -9.83 7.22
C TYR A 28 2.24 -10.08 7.12
N LEU A 29 2.85 -10.71 8.13
CA LEU A 29 4.27 -11.08 8.07
C LEU A 29 4.56 -11.98 6.87
N ASP A 30 3.72 -12.97 6.61
CA ASP A 30 3.88 -13.90 5.49
C ASP A 30 3.79 -13.20 4.12
N MET A 31 2.91 -12.19 3.98
CA MET A 31 2.81 -11.37 2.76
C MET A 31 4.12 -10.63 2.46
N TYR A 32 4.80 -10.11 3.48
CA TYR A 32 6.02 -9.30 3.30
C TYR A 32 7.32 -10.08 3.42
N LEU A 33 7.33 -11.28 4.02
CA LEU A 33 8.55 -12.07 4.24
C LEU A 33 8.74 -13.25 3.27
N THR A 34 7.70 -13.68 2.53
CA THR A 34 7.79 -14.89 1.69
C THR A 34 7.18 -14.78 0.27
N PRO A 35 7.98 -14.55 -0.79
CA PRO A 35 9.38 -14.17 -0.77
C PRO A 35 9.57 -12.76 -1.36
N PRO A 36 9.35 -11.66 -0.63
CA PRO A 36 9.78 -10.36 -1.13
C PRO A 36 11.25 -10.11 -0.80
N SER A 37 12.19 -10.80 -1.47
CA SER A 37 13.57 -10.30 -1.51
C SER A 37 13.70 -9.23 -2.59
N TRP A 38 13.13 -8.04 -2.31
CA TRP A 38 13.49 -6.79 -2.99
C TRP A 38 14.96 -6.36 -2.71
N GLY A 39 15.78 -7.26 -2.16
CA GLY A 39 17.11 -7.00 -1.63
C GLY A 39 17.11 -6.19 -0.34
N LEU A 40 16.04 -6.28 0.47
CA LEU A 40 15.89 -5.56 1.73
C LEU A 40 16.32 -6.39 2.95
N ASP A 41 16.57 -5.66 4.05
CA ASP A 41 16.79 -6.24 5.36
C ASP A 41 15.45 -6.43 6.07
N ALA A 42 15.25 -7.60 6.69
CA ALA A 42 14.06 -8.03 7.46
C ALA A 42 13.35 -6.95 8.30
N PRO A 43 14.04 -5.94 8.89
CA PRO A 43 13.36 -4.85 9.60
C PRO A 43 12.43 -3.99 8.73
N VAL A 44 12.71 -3.81 7.43
CA VAL A 44 11.83 -3.00 6.54
C VAL A 44 10.55 -3.76 6.22
N GLU A 45 10.64 -5.04 5.86
CA GLU A 45 9.46 -5.88 5.61
C GLU A 45 8.58 -5.99 6.85
N ARG A 46 9.18 -6.11 8.04
CA ARG A 46 8.43 -6.10 9.30
C ARG A 46 7.73 -4.76 9.56
N ALA A 47 8.36 -3.63 9.23
CA ALA A 47 7.72 -2.33 9.31
C ALA A 47 6.51 -2.24 8.38
N PHE A 48 6.64 -2.71 7.13
CA PHE A 48 5.53 -2.75 6.17
C PHE A 48 4.38 -3.63 6.66
N ALA A 49 4.66 -4.83 7.17
CA ALA A 49 3.65 -5.72 7.74
C ALA A 49 2.90 -5.05 8.91
N SER A 50 3.63 -4.47 9.86
CA SER A 50 3.05 -3.79 11.02
C SER A 50 2.17 -2.59 10.63
N ILE A 51 2.66 -1.74 9.71
CA ILE A 51 1.91 -0.57 9.26
C ILE A 51 0.66 -1.00 8.46
N HIS A 52 0.78 -2.02 7.60
CA HIS A 52 -0.33 -2.54 6.81
C HIS A 52 -1.44 -3.07 7.72
N GLU A 53 -1.12 -3.93 8.68
CA GLU A 53 -2.09 -4.44 9.66
C GLU A 53 -2.82 -3.29 10.38
N ARG A 54 -2.06 -2.31 10.88
CA ARG A 54 -2.62 -1.17 11.61
C ARG A 54 -3.47 -0.28 10.70
N LEU A 55 -3.09 -0.08 9.44
CA LEU A 55 -3.93 0.63 8.48
C LEU A 55 -5.23 -0.13 8.23
N ASP A 56 -5.19 -1.43 7.98
CA ASP A 56 -6.39 -2.25 7.75
C ASP A 56 -7.37 -2.16 8.91
N ASN A 57 -6.88 -2.25 10.15
CA ASN A 57 -7.68 -2.10 11.35
C ASN A 57 -8.41 -0.74 11.41
N GLU A 58 -7.70 0.36 11.15
CA GLU A 58 -8.29 1.70 11.19
C GLU A 58 -9.26 1.94 10.01
N LEU A 59 -8.92 1.45 8.82
CA LEU A 59 -9.72 1.64 7.62
C LEU A 59 -10.98 0.74 7.61
N GLU A 60 -10.90 -0.46 8.17
CA GLU A 60 -12.07 -1.32 8.38
C GLU A 60 -13.07 -0.65 9.33
N PHE A 61 -12.57 -0.06 10.42
CA PHE A 61 -13.39 0.70 11.36
C PHE A 61 -13.98 1.96 10.72
N LEU A 62 -13.19 2.69 9.93
CA LEU A 62 -13.65 3.85 9.17
C LEU A 62 -14.80 3.47 8.23
N ASN A 63 -14.64 2.38 7.48
CA ASN A 63 -15.67 1.83 6.60
C ASN A 63 -16.95 1.45 7.36
N GLN A 64 -16.84 0.90 8.57
CA GLN A 64 -18.00 0.62 9.42
C GLN A 64 -18.74 1.90 9.81
N LYS A 65 -18.00 2.93 10.24
CA LYS A 65 -18.57 4.22 10.67
C LYS A 65 -19.19 5.00 9.52
N ALA A 66 -18.55 5.00 8.35
CA ALA A 66 -19.08 5.62 7.14
C ALA A 66 -20.43 5.01 6.73
N ARG A 67 -20.59 3.69 6.84
CA ARG A 67 -21.85 2.97 6.53
C ARG A 67 -22.95 3.16 7.58
N SER A 68 -22.57 3.42 8.83
CA SER A 68 -23.50 3.56 9.96
C SER A 68 -24.05 4.99 10.10
N GLY A 69 -23.49 5.96 9.37
CA GLY A 69 -24.10 7.26 9.16
C GLY A 69 -25.39 7.07 8.36
N GLY A 70 -26.54 7.07 9.03
CA GLY A 70 -27.84 6.92 8.40
C GLY A 70 -28.11 8.00 7.34
N PRO A 71 -29.31 8.01 6.71
CA PRO A 71 -29.60 8.82 5.52
C PRO A 71 -29.49 10.35 5.68
N PHE A 72 -29.15 10.87 6.87
CA PHE A 72 -29.12 12.30 7.19
C PHE A 72 -27.97 12.75 8.10
N ALA A 73 -26.95 11.92 8.35
CA ALA A 73 -25.77 12.36 9.10
C ALA A 73 -24.52 11.59 8.66
N GLY A 74 -23.50 12.31 8.17
CA GLY A 74 -22.17 11.75 7.92
C GLY A 74 -21.66 11.03 9.17
N GLY A 75 -21.08 9.83 8.99
CA GLY A 75 -20.56 9.04 10.10
C GLY A 75 -19.51 9.81 10.92
N HIS A 76 -19.23 9.36 12.14
CA HIS A 76 -18.14 9.91 12.94
C HIS A 76 -17.09 8.84 13.20
N PHE A 77 -15.84 9.18 12.87
CA PHE A 77 -14.68 8.39 13.23
C PHE A 77 -14.29 8.71 14.67
N ASN A 78 -14.04 7.69 15.48
CA ASN A 78 -13.78 7.90 16.90
C ASN A 78 -12.47 8.68 17.11
N ALA A 79 -12.36 9.41 18.22
CA ALA A 79 -11.16 10.20 18.55
C ALA A 79 -9.88 9.36 18.61
N ASP A 80 -9.95 8.17 19.22
CA ASP A 80 -8.78 7.28 19.35
C ASP A 80 -8.32 6.76 17.99
N ASN A 81 -9.27 6.33 17.15
CA ASN A 81 -9.01 5.89 15.79
C ASN A 81 -8.45 7.04 14.94
N SER A 82 -8.97 8.26 15.11
CA SER A 82 -8.48 9.46 14.41
C SER A 82 -7.01 9.72 14.72
N ARG A 83 -6.63 9.69 16.00
CA ARG A 83 -5.23 9.83 16.44
C ARG A 83 -4.34 8.70 15.92
N ARG A 84 -4.81 7.45 15.97
CA ARG A 84 -4.05 6.30 15.46
C ARG A 84 -3.82 6.41 13.95
N LEU A 85 -4.82 6.81 13.18
CA LEU A 85 -4.68 7.00 11.74
C LEU A 85 -3.78 8.21 11.40
N LEU A 86 -3.89 9.33 12.12
CA LEU A 86 -2.95 10.46 11.98
C LEU A 86 -1.50 10.02 12.22
N ASN A 87 -1.27 9.28 13.31
CA ASN A 87 0.06 8.73 13.62
C ASN A 87 0.56 7.79 12.52
N LEU A 88 -0.30 6.92 11.96
CA LEU A 88 0.07 6.05 10.84
C LEU A 88 0.46 6.84 9.59
N ILE A 89 -0.24 7.93 9.28
CA ILE A 89 0.11 8.78 8.14
C ILE A 89 1.50 9.41 8.34
N ASP A 90 1.81 9.84 9.57
CA ASP A 90 3.12 10.40 9.91
C ASP A 90 4.22 9.33 9.88
N GLU A 91 3.96 8.12 10.38
CA GLU A 91 4.88 6.98 10.31
C GLU A 91 5.22 6.62 8.85
N VAL A 92 4.21 6.54 7.96
CA VAL A 92 4.43 6.27 6.53
C VAL A 92 5.25 7.38 5.89
N ALA A 93 4.98 8.64 6.21
CA ALA A 93 5.73 9.78 5.68
C ALA A 93 7.20 9.79 6.18
N GLU A 94 7.44 9.46 7.44
CA GLU A 94 8.78 9.37 8.00
C GLU A 94 9.57 8.20 7.38
N LEU A 95 8.95 7.03 7.24
CA LEU A 95 9.55 5.86 6.61
C LEU A 95 9.89 6.13 5.14
N ARG A 96 8.96 6.73 4.39
CA ARG A 96 9.20 7.19 3.01
C ARG A 96 10.42 8.09 2.92
N ALA A 97 10.49 9.12 3.75
CA ALA A 97 11.60 10.07 3.76
C ALA A 97 12.93 9.41 4.14
N ALA A 98 12.92 8.40 5.03
CA ALA A 98 14.11 7.66 5.41
C ALA A 98 14.61 6.73 4.27
N LEU A 99 13.69 6.05 3.60
CA LEU A 99 13.98 5.20 2.43
C LEU A 99 14.56 6.02 1.27
N GLU A 100 14.01 7.20 1.01
CA GLU A 100 14.52 8.10 -0.05
C GLU A 100 15.98 8.49 0.19
N LYS A 101 16.40 8.66 1.45
CA LYS A 101 17.79 9.00 1.80
C LYS A 101 18.78 7.86 1.53
N VAL A 102 18.30 6.62 1.45
CA VAL A 102 19.11 5.46 1.06
C VAL A 102 18.86 5.04 -0.39
N GLY A 103 18.23 5.90 -1.20
CA GLY A 103 18.03 5.66 -2.63
C GLY A 103 16.87 4.72 -2.95
N LYS A 104 15.91 4.54 -2.04
CA LYS A 104 14.71 3.72 -2.24
C LYS A 104 13.46 4.59 -2.24
N SER A 105 12.59 4.38 -3.21
CA SER A 105 11.30 5.06 -3.33
C SER A 105 10.18 4.14 -2.87
N LEU A 106 9.43 4.56 -1.85
CA LEU A 106 8.25 3.84 -1.36
C LEU A 106 7.07 4.01 -2.32
N THR A 107 6.47 2.90 -2.75
CA THR A 107 5.19 2.88 -3.44
C THR A 107 4.10 2.37 -2.51
N VAL A 108 2.88 2.87 -2.67
CA VAL A 108 1.71 2.49 -1.89
C VAL A 108 0.57 2.18 -2.86
N SER A 109 -0.24 1.16 -2.56
CA SER A 109 -1.40 0.81 -3.38
C SER A 109 -2.41 1.98 -3.44
N PRO A 110 -3.14 2.16 -4.56
CA PRO A 110 -3.92 3.37 -4.81
C PRO A 110 -4.98 3.69 -3.76
N GLU A 111 -5.67 2.68 -3.23
CA GLU A 111 -6.72 2.86 -2.23
C GLU A 111 -6.17 3.40 -0.91
N TYR A 112 -5.01 2.91 -0.49
CA TYR A 112 -4.34 3.33 0.74
C TYR A 112 -3.69 4.70 0.54
N GLN A 113 -3.04 4.93 -0.60
CA GLN A 113 -2.45 6.23 -0.94
C GLN A 113 -3.51 7.34 -0.93
N ARG A 114 -4.70 7.09 -1.51
CA ARG A 114 -5.82 8.04 -1.46
C ARG A 114 -6.16 8.45 -0.03
N VAL A 115 -6.22 7.51 0.90
CA VAL A 115 -6.55 7.82 2.30
C VAL A 115 -5.40 8.55 2.98
N LEU A 116 -4.16 8.10 2.79
CA LEU A 116 -2.98 8.77 3.35
C LEU A 116 -2.87 10.24 2.91
N ASP A 117 -3.27 10.53 1.67
CA ASP A 117 -3.23 11.89 1.11
C ASP A 117 -4.37 12.77 1.60
N THR A 118 -5.57 12.21 1.79
CA THR A 118 -6.79 13.01 2.02
C THR A 118 -7.25 13.03 3.47
N ALA A 119 -6.85 12.04 4.29
CA ALA A 119 -7.34 11.91 5.66
C ALA A 119 -6.87 13.05 6.57
N LYS A 120 -5.67 13.59 6.34
CA LYS A 120 -5.14 14.74 7.10
C LYS A 120 -6.01 16.00 7.02
N ASP A 121 -6.83 16.13 5.98
CA ASP A 121 -7.67 17.33 5.78
C ASP A 121 -8.91 17.36 6.69
N TRP A 122 -9.33 16.21 7.22
CA TRP A 122 -10.56 16.09 8.01
C TRP A 122 -10.40 15.35 9.35
N LEU A 123 -9.28 14.66 9.56
CA LEU A 123 -8.97 14.07 10.86
C LEU A 123 -8.62 15.15 11.89
N VAL A 124 -9.13 14.98 13.11
CA VAL A 124 -8.82 15.83 14.25
C VAL A 124 -8.37 14.99 15.45
N ASP A 125 -7.47 15.55 16.26
CA ASP A 125 -6.88 14.86 17.41
C ASP A 125 -7.83 14.67 18.60
N SER A 126 -8.94 15.42 18.65
CA SER A 126 -9.86 15.40 19.78
C SER A 126 -11.31 15.47 19.34
N GLY A 127 -12.22 14.87 20.11
CA GLY A 127 -13.66 14.88 19.81
C GLY A 127 -14.11 13.89 18.72
N GLY A 128 -13.17 13.25 18.03
CA GLY A 128 -13.47 12.41 16.88
C GLY A 128 -13.62 13.24 15.61
N SER A 129 -13.58 12.56 14.46
CA SER A 129 -13.53 13.22 13.17
C SER A 129 -14.84 13.02 12.40
N PRO A 130 -15.48 14.09 11.91
CA PRO A 130 -16.61 13.94 11.01
C PRO A 130 -16.11 13.31 9.71
N ILE A 131 -16.71 12.18 9.33
CA ILE A 131 -16.38 11.52 8.06
C ILE A 131 -16.97 12.39 6.94
N PRO A 132 -16.18 12.72 5.90
CA PRO A 132 -16.66 13.52 4.78
C PRO A 132 -17.92 12.95 4.14
N GLU A 133 -18.83 13.84 3.72
CA GLU A 133 -20.01 13.42 2.98
C GLU A 133 -19.60 12.74 1.66
N GLY A 134 -20.24 11.62 1.34
CA GLY A 134 -19.91 10.86 0.14
C GLY A 134 -18.58 10.11 0.22
N PHE A 135 -17.98 9.96 1.41
CA PHE A 135 -16.77 9.14 1.58
C PHE A 135 -16.96 7.75 0.98
N ALA A 136 -16.17 7.46 -0.06
CA ALA A 136 -16.16 6.15 -0.71
C ALA A 136 -15.47 5.14 0.22
N PRO A 137 -16.13 4.01 0.57
CA PRO A 137 -15.49 2.97 1.37
C PRO A 137 -14.19 2.49 0.72
N VAL A 138 -13.17 2.29 1.56
CA VAL A 138 -11.85 1.84 1.13
C VAL A 138 -11.90 0.34 0.85
N VAL A 139 -11.37 -0.09 -0.30
CA VAL A 139 -11.17 -1.52 -0.57
C VAL A 139 -9.86 -1.95 0.10
N LEU A 140 -9.96 -2.88 1.07
CA LEU A 140 -8.81 -3.40 1.82
C LEU A 140 -8.16 -4.56 1.07
N GLU A 141 -6.83 -4.53 0.96
CA GLU A 141 -6.02 -5.57 0.33
C GLU A 141 -5.59 -6.60 1.38
N LYS A 142 -6.48 -7.56 1.66
CA LYS A 142 -6.27 -8.57 2.73
C LYS A 142 -5.33 -9.72 2.36
N TYR A 143 -4.88 -9.79 1.11
CA TYR A 143 -4.13 -10.93 0.57
C TYR A 143 -2.98 -10.53 -0.34
N ASP A 144 -2.68 -9.23 -0.43
CA ASP A 144 -1.60 -8.70 -1.26
C ASP A 144 -0.92 -7.55 -0.52
N THR A 145 0.35 -7.32 -0.83
CA THR A 145 1.14 -6.23 -0.25
C THR A 145 0.61 -4.87 -0.72
N ILE A 146 0.54 -3.91 0.19
CA ILE A 146 0.18 -2.52 -0.13
C ILE A 146 1.40 -1.64 -0.33
N PHE A 147 2.56 -2.06 0.17
CA PHE A 147 3.82 -1.36 0.03
C PHE A 147 4.73 -2.06 -0.97
N GLY A 148 5.44 -1.27 -1.76
CA GLY A 148 6.54 -1.73 -2.60
C GLY A 148 7.70 -0.76 -2.58
N LEU A 149 8.83 -1.18 -3.14
CA LEU A 149 9.99 -0.32 -3.34
C LEU A 149 10.43 -0.31 -4.80
N ALA A 150 10.84 0.86 -5.26
CA ALA A 150 11.63 1.03 -6.47
C ALA A 150 12.97 1.70 -6.12
N ASP A 151 13.97 1.55 -6.98
CA ASP A 151 15.15 2.41 -6.89
C ASP A 151 14.72 3.86 -7.15
N ALA A 152 15.08 4.76 -6.25
CA ALA A 152 14.86 6.17 -6.47
C ALA A 152 15.75 6.61 -7.63
N ALA A 153 15.18 7.28 -8.65
CA ALA A 153 15.99 7.89 -9.70
C ALA A 153 16.85 8.99 -9.05
N ILE A 154 18.11 8.67 -8.78
CA ILE A 154 19.08 9.65 -8.32
C ILE A 154 19.50 10.45 -9.56
N GLU A 155 19.13 11.73 -9.64
CA GLU A 155 19.83 12.66 -10.54
C GLU A 155 21.26 12.82 -10.02
N LEU A 156 22.13 11.90 -10.41
CA LEU A 156 23.58 12.02 -10.25
C LEU A 156 24.05 13.14 -11.17
N SER A 157 24.48 14.24 -10.56
CA SER A 157 25.26 15.27 -11.22
C SER A 157 26.46 14.63 -11.95
N GLU A 158 26.41 14.73 -13.27
CA GLU A 158 27.47 14.53 -14.26
C GLU A 158 28.07 13.11 -14.44
N HIS A 159 27.73 12.55 -15.61
CA HIS A 159 28.46 11.53 -16.38
C HIS A 159 28.60 10.11 -15.80
N SER A 160 27.50 9.35 -15.79
CA SER A 160 27.54 7.95 -16.25
C SER A 160 26.14 7.47 -16.63
N ARG A 161 25.98 7.06 -17.90
CA ARG A 161 24.78 6.37 -18.36
C ARG A 161 24.83 4.96 -17.80
N VAL A 162 24.06 4.68 -16.76
CA VAL A 162 23.82 3.30 -16.30
C VAL A 162 22.47 2.86 -16.85
N SER A 163 22.50 1.80 -17.64
CA SER A 163 21.35 1.18 -18.27
C SER A 163 20.46 0.51 -17.22
N LEU A 164 19.16 0.82 -17.24
CA LEU A 164 18.14 0.12 -16.47
C LEU A 164 18.04 -1.33 -16.95
N VAL A 165 18.27 -2.29 -16.06
CA VAL A 165 17.94 -3.70 -16.31
C VAL A 165 16.56 -3.97 -15.69
N PRO A 166 15.57 -4.42 -16.45
CA PRO A 166 14.27 -4.77 -15.91
C PRO A 166 14.39 -5.99 -14.98
N VAL A 167 13.93 -5.86 -13.75
CA VAL A 167 13.87 -6.95 -12.76
C VAL A 167 12.43 -7.45 -12.65
N GLY A 168 12.13 -8.51 -13.39
CA GLY A 168 11.08 -9.48 -13.07
C GLY A 168 9.69 -9.24 -13.68
N GLU A 169 9.29 -10.11 -14.60
CA GLU A 169 7.89 -10.37 -14.95
C GLU A 169 7.30 -11.40 -13.97
N GLY A 170 6.21 -11.06 -13.30
CA GLY A 170 5.46 -11.98 -12.45
C GLY A 170 4.49 -12.86 -13.26
N SER A 171 4.50 -14.15 -12.95
CA SER A 171 3.69 -15.20 -13.55
C SER A 171 2.18 -14.92 -13.46
N PHE A 172 1.49 -15.00 -14.60
CA PHE A 172 0.02 -14.91 -14.80
C PHE A 172 -0.63 -13.52 -14.97
N ALA A 173 -0.23 -12.74 -15.99
CA ALA A 173 -1.17 -12.18 -16.99
C ALA A 173 -0.47 -11.24 -17.99
N LEU A 174 -0.81 -11.39 -19.28
CA LEU A 174 -0.45 -10.42 -20.33
C LEU A 174 -1.39 -9.21 -20.27
N VAL A 175 -0.86 -8.02 -19.94
CA VAL A 175 -1.60 -6.75 -19.94
C VAL A 175 -1.20 -5.94 -21.17
N HIS A 176 -2.13 -5.67 -22.08
CA HIS A 176 -1.95 -4.69 -23.16
C HIS A 176 -2.59 -3.35 -22.75
N LYS A 177 -1.87 -2.24 -22.97
CA LYS A 177 -2.22 -0.87 -22.57
C LYS A 177 -2.75 -0.07 -23.77
N PHE A 178 -3.79 0.74 -23.57
CA PHE A 178 -4.18 1.84 -24.47
C PHE A 178 -4.59 3.07 -23.66
N VAL A 179 -4.46 4.27 -24.23
CA VAL A 179 -4.57 5.58 -23.56
C VAL A 179 -5.76 6.37 -24.09
N ASP A 180 -6.62 6.89 -23.20
CA ASP A 180 -7.72 7.80 -23.54
C ASP A 180 -7.26 9.27 -23.39
N PRO A 181 -7.53 10.15 -24.36
CA PRO A 181 -6.96 11.51 -24.39
C PRO A 181 -7.59 12.56 -23.45
N ASN A 182 -8.62 12.26 -22.63
CA ASN A 182 -9.28 13.30 -21.81
C ASN A 182 -9.12 13.19 -20.28
N TYR A 183 -8.52 12.11 -19.77
CA TYR A 183 -8.12 11.98 -18.37
C TYR A 183 -6.83 11.19 -18.33
N ASP A 184 -5.78 11.72 -17.71
CA ASP A 184 -4.47 11.07 -17.64
C ASP A 184 -4.47 9.91 -16.60
N ILE A 185 -5.44 8.99 -16.75
CA ILE A 185 -5.66 7.82 -15.90
C ILE A 185 -5.90 6.61 -16.82
N THR A 186 -5.05 5.59 -16.69
CA THR A 186 -5.17 4.33 -17.42
C THR A 186 -6.12 3.37 -16.70
N PHE A 187 -7.23 2.96 -17.33
CA PHE A 187 -8.11 1.92 -16.79
C PHE A 187 -7.68 0.51 -17.27
N ALA A 188 -7.50 -0.42 -16.34
CA ALA A 188 -7.36 -1.84 -16.64
C ALA A 188 -8.72 -2.55 -16.50
N ARG A 189 -9.27 -3.05 -17.60
CA ARG A 189 -10.45 -3.93 -17.59
C ARG A 189 -10.01 -5.39 -17.68
N LYS A 190 -10.10 -6.15 -16.58
CA LYS A 190 -10.00 -7.62 -16.62
C LYS A 190 -11.27 -8.20 -17.24
N LYS A 191 -11.15 -8.97 -18.32
CA LYS A 191 -12.21 -9.84 -18.86
C LYS A 191 -11.78 -11.28 -18.59
N LEU A 192 -12.56 -12.02 -17.82
CA LEU A 192 -12.32 -13.44 -17.55
C LEU A 192 -12.36 -14.24 -18.86
N LYS A 193 -11.38 -15.12 -19.04
CA LYS A 193 -11.42 -16.15 -20.09
C LYS A 193 -12.50 -17.15 -19.68
N SER A 194 -13.57 -17.26 -20.45
CA SER A 194 -14.47 -18.41 -20.38
C SER A 194 -13.65 -19.65 -20.72
N THR A 195 -13.39 -20.51 -19.74
CA THR A 195 -13.12 -21.92 -20.01
C THR A 195 -14.44 -22.57 -20.39
N ALA A 196 -14.84 -22.39 -21.65
CA ALA A 196 -15.75 -23.31 -22.29
C ALA A 196 -14.97 -24.60 -22.52
N ASP A 197 -15.03 -25.51 -21.54
CA ASP A 197 -14.72 -26.91 -21.79
C ASP A 197 -15.97 -27.52 -22.44
N ASP A 198 -15.89 -27.63 -23.76
CA ASP A 198 -16.89 -28.17 -24.67
C ASP A 198 -17.02 -29.68 -24.40
N ARG A 199 -17.86 -30.03 -23.41
CA ARG A 199 -18.23 -31.42 -23.13
C ARG A 199 -19.15 -31.92 -24.24
N GLY A 200 -18.54 -32.42 -25.31
CA GLY A 200 -19.03 -33.47 -26.20
C GLY A 200 -20.49 -33.40 -26.62
N ARG A 201 -20.77 -32.69 -27.72
CA ARG A 201 -21.88 -33.00 -28.62
C ARG A 201 -21.78 -34.47 -29.07
N ARG A 202 -22.60 -35.36 -28.50
CA ARG A 202 -23.10 -36.52 -29.24
C ARG A 202 -24.46 -36.17 -29.82
N ALA A 203 -24.48 -36.04 -31.13
CA ALA A 203 -25.67 -36.13 -31.93
C ALA A 203 -26.29 -37.53 -31.75
N VAL A 204 -27.61 -37.57 -31.58
CA VAL A 204 -28.40 -38.75 -31.93
C VAL A 204 -29.41 -38.27 -32.97
N PRO A 205 -29.28 -38.66 -34.24
CA PRO A 205 -30.32 -38.41 -35.24
C PRO A 205 -31.34 -39.56 -35.24
N SER A 206 -32.61 -39.16 -35.37
CA SER A 206 -33.83 -39.93 -35.67
C SER A 206 -34.33 -40.92 -34.60
#